data_AF-A0A351WEE5-F1
#
_entry.id   AF-A0A351WEE5-F1
#
_cell.length_a   1.000
_cell.length_b   1.000
_cell.length_c   1.000
_cell.angle_alpha   90.00
_cell.angle_beta   90.00
_cell.angle_gamma   90.00
#
_symmetry.space_group_name_H-M   'P 1'
#
loop_
_entity.id
_entity.type
_entity.pdbx_description
1 polymer ?
#
loop_
_entity_poly.entity_id
_entity_poly.type
_entity_poly.pdbx_seq_one_letter_code
_entity_poly.pdbx_strand_id
1 'polypeptide(L)'
;MKKKESKKVIKPSFAYLIEKKRDSGEFTDSEIRYIVDSILDKEMPDHQLAALCMAIYFQGMSAQETAVFAEEMMLCGEIVNLSKISKPKVEKYSTGGVGDKTSLVLGPLAAACNVVIPSMVGHDEDFVFGDLDKLSAIPGFSCEKDIKGFVKQLDAIGCCMIRQHDEIAPVDKILYAMRESTATIASLPLITGSILGKKLASGAENLVVDVKWGNGSFIRDVEQAKQLGRSITRVARSLNRRCVALVTDMNQPLGNTVGTGLEIQEVIQLLKGEGPEDLKELVLKMGMEIVRLAGVAGSTLSAKQIILRHLSDGSALAKFKDMVAAQGGDVSYIDDPEKFPKAKYCRKLPAPKRGYVHTINAGMIARGVQLMALRKDGTMDPAVGVSDIKKIGKQVKQGEPLMMIHYNDESNLTSALEYLRASYRLAPKRPTPPEFIVERIA
;
A
#
# COMPACT_ATOMS: atom_id res chain seq x y z
N MET A 1 -0.52 30.02 52.31
CA MET A 1 -0.78 29.60 50.92
C MET A 1 0.41 28.76 50.45
N LYS A 2 0.26 27.42 50.39
CA LYS A 2 1.33 26.51 49.94
C LYS A 2 1.48 26.63 48.42
N LYS A 3 2.68 26.99 47.95
CA LYS A 3 3.10 26.86 46.54
C LYS A 3 2.98 25.38 46.15
N LYS A 4 2.20 25.07 45.11
CA LYS A 4 2.27 23.77 44.44
C LYS A 4 3.64 23.68 43.77
N GLU A 5 4.54 22.88 44.35
CA GLU A 5 5.74 22.43 43.67
C GLU A 5 5.32 21.63 42.43
N SER A 6 5.71 22.11 41.25
CA SER A 6 5.65 21.31 40.03
C SER A 6 6.57 20.10 40.20
N LYS A 7 6.02 18.90 40.32
CA LYS A 7 6.81 17.66 40.29
C LYS A 7 7.65 17.67 39.01
N LYS A 8 8.98 17.77 39.13
CA LYS A 8 9.90 17.54 38.01
C LYS A 8 9.65 16.12 37.51
N VAL A 9 9.10 15.99 36.31
CA VAL A 9 9.03 14.71 35.62
C VAL A 9 10.46 14.31 35.31
N ILE A 10 10.97 13.28 35.99
CA ILE A 10 12.30 12.73 35.70
C ILE A 10 12.16 12.00 34.37
N LYS A 11 12.78 12.53 33.31
CA LYS A 11 12.86 11.86 32.01
C LYS A 11 13.69 10.58 32.18
N PRO A 12 13.17 9.39 31.82
CA PRO A 12 13.97 8.16 31.86
C PRO A 12 15.12 8.23 30.86
N SER A 13 16.20 7.50 31.11
CA SER A 13 17.24 7.34 30.10
C SER A 13 16.73 6.47 28.95
N PHE A 14 17.22 6.69 27.73
CA PHE A 14 16.88 5.82 26.59
C PHE A 14 17.32 4.37 26.83
N ALA A 15 18.46 4.16 27.51
CA ALA A 15 18.91 2.83 27.93
C ALA A 15 17.90 2.13 28.84
N TYR A 16 17.29 2.84 29.80
CA TYR A 16 16.24 2.28 30.65
C TYR A 16 15.00 1.87 29.84
N LEU A 17 14.56 2.69 28.88
CA LEU A 17 13.41 2.36 28.04
C LEU A 17 13.67 1.11 27.19
N ILE A 18 14.87 1.00 26.62
CA ILE A 18 15.29 -0.17 25.85
C ILE A 18 15.34 -1.42 26.76
N GLU A 19 15.96 -1.31 27.94
CA GLU A 19 16.01 -2.40 28.92
C GLU A 19 14.61 -2.85 29.35
N LYS A 20 13.75 -1.89 29.68
CA LYS A 20 12.36 -2.16 30.07
C LYS A 20 11.63 -2.96 29.00
N LYS A 21 11.73 -2.56 27.72
CA LYS A 21 11.07 -3.27 26.64
C LYS A 21 11.73 -4.62 26.35
N ARG A 22 13.07 -4.69 26.33
CA ARG A 22 13.85 -5.93 26.17
C ARG A 22 13.41 -7.00 27.17
N ASP A 23 13.13 -6.59 28.41
CA ASP A 23 12.71 -7.45 29.52
C ASP A 23 11.17 -7.58 29.61
N SER A 24 10.48 -7.39 28.47
CA SER A 24 9.04 -7.57 28.28
C SER A 24 8.14 -6.63 29.10
N GLY A 25 8.69 -5.53 29.62
CA GLY A 25 7.92 -4.49 30.30
C GLY A 25 7.06 -3.67 29.31
N GLU A 26 5.89 -3.20 29.80
CA GLU A 26 5.03 -2.27 29.06
C GLU A 26 5.41 -0.82 29.34
N PHE A 27 5.48 -0.01 28.29
CA PHE A 27 5.61 1.43 28.38
C PHE A 27 4.33 2.05 28.94
N THR A 28 4.52 3.06 29.77
CA THR A 28 3.46 3.98 30.17
C THR A 28 3.21 5.01 29.07
N ASP A 29 2.02 5.62 29.07
CA ASP A 29 1.68 6.66 28.09
C ASP A 29 2.70 7.81 28.05
N SER A 30 3.21 8.21 29.23
CA SER A 30 4.24 9.24 29.32
C SER A 30 5.61 8.82 28.76
N GLU A 31 5.95 7.53 28.83
CA GLU A 31 7.18 7.01 28.23
C GLU A 31 7.04 6.94 26.71
N ILE A 32 5.86 6.54 26.19
CA ILE A 32 5.59 6.51 24.76
C ILE A 32 5.68 7.92 24.16
N ARG A 33 5.03 8.90 24.78
CA ARG A 33 5.14 10.31 24.37
C ARG A 33 6.59 10.77 24.36
N TYR A 34 7.33 10.48 25.43
CA TYR A 34 8.75 10.83 25.50
C TYR A 34 9.59 10.15 24.41
N ILE A 35 9.31 8.90 24.06
CA ILE A 35 9.96 8.22 22.93
C ILE A 35 9.68 8.96 21.62
N VAL A 36 8.41 9.27 21.34
CA VAL A 36 8.01 9.95 20.10
C VAL A 36 8.62 11.36 20.01
N ASP A 37 8.54 12.14 21.08
CA ASP A 37 9.15 13.49 21.17
C ASP A 37 10.66 13.44 20.95
N SER A 38 11.37 12.50 21.60
CA SER A 38 12.82 12.38 21.44
C SER A 38 13.26 11.90 20.05
N ILE A 39 12.40 11.18 19.31
CA ILE A 39 12.65 10.85 17.90
C ILE A 39 12.41 12.09 17.02
N LEU A 40 11.32 12.83 17.28
CA LEU A 40 10.98 14.05 16.54
C LEU A 40 12.09 15.10 16.66
N ASP A 41 12.54 15.35 17.89
CA ASP A 41 13.58 16.34 18.22
C ASP A 41 14.99 15.84 17.89
N LYS A 42 15.14 14.60 17.40
CA LYS A 42 16.43 13.94 17.10
C LYS A 42 17.37 13.88 18.31
N GLU A 43 16.80 13.80 19.52
CA GLU A 43 17.55 13.64 20.77
C GLU A 43 18.00 12.18 20.97
N MET A 44 17.23 11.20 20.48
CA MET A 44 17.57 9.78 20.59
C MET A 44 18.62 9.40 19.53
N PRO A 45 19.82 8.95 19.93
CA PRO A 45 20.84 8.49 18.99
C PRO A 45 20.39 7.28 18.17
N ASP A 46 20.82 7.20 16.91
CA ASP A 46 20.44 6.12 15.97
C ASP A 46 20.67 4.71 16.52
N HIS A 47 21.79 4.48 17.22
CA HIS A 47 22.09 3.17 17.79
C HIS A 47 21.12 2.77 18.92
N GLN A 48 20.59 3.74 19.67
CA GLN A 48 19.56 3.51 20.68
C GLN A 48 18.18 3.34 20.05
N LEU A 49 17.86 4.11 19.01
CA LEU A 49 16.63 3.93 18.25
C LEU A 49 16.57 2.55 17.58
N ALA A 50 17.67 2.11 16.96
CA ALA A 50 17.80 0.77 16.38
C ALA A 50 17.60 -0.32 17.44
N ALA A 51 18.21 -0.17 18.62
CA ALA A 51 18.04 -1.11 19.73
C ALA A 51 16.60 -1.14 20.26
N LEU A 52 15.92 0.02 20.33
CA LEU A 52 14.51 0.12 20.70
C LEU A 52 13.61 -0.56 19.67
N CYS A 53 13.81 -0.30 18.38
CA CYS A 53 13.07 -0.94 17.29
C CYS A 53 13.21 -2.47 17.35
N MET A 54 14.43 -2.97 17.61
CA MET A 54 14.68 -4.40 17.73
C MET A 54 14.06 -5.01 19.00
N ALA A 55 14.08 -4.29 20.13
CA ALA A 55 13.40 -4.71 21.35
C ALA A 55 11.88 -4.83 21.12
N ILE A 56 11.27 -3.85 20.45
CA ILE A 56 9.85 -3.88 20.07
C ILE A 56 9.58 -5.00 19.04
N TYR A 57 10.50 -5.26 18.12
CA TYR A 57 10.36 -6.34 17.13
C TYR A 57 10.22 -7.71 17.80
N PHE A 58 11.05 -8.02 18.81
CA PHE A 58 11.00 -9.31 19.50
C PHE A 58 9.92 -9.39 20.58
N GLN A 59 9.72 -8.33 21.36
CA GLN A 59 8.83 -8.35 22.53
C GLN A 59 7.41 -7.87 22.21
N GLY A 60 7.23 -7.21 21.06
CA GLY A 60 5.98 -6.58 20.67
C GLY A 60 5.62 -5.39 21.55
N MET A 61 4.37 -4.96 21.40
CA MET A 61 3.72 -4.01 22.28
C MET A 61 2.31 -4.51 22.57
N SER A 62 1.79 -4.19 23.75
CA SER A 62 0.40 -4.45 24.08
C SER A 62 -0.54 -3.63 23.17
N ALA A 63 -1.83 -3.99 23.17
CA ALA A 63 -2.82 -3.23 22.40
C ALA A 63 -2.89 -1.76 22.85
N GLN A 64 -2.75 -1.54 24.15
CA GLN A 64 -2.78 -0.22 24.75
C GLN A 64 -1.53 0.58 24.38
N GLU A 65 -0.34 -0.02 24.51
CA GLU A 65 0.91 0.61 24.08
C GLU A 65 0.85 1.01 22.60
N THR A 66 0.37 0.11 21.74
CA THR A 66 0.26 0.37 20.29
C THR A 66 -0.75 1.48 19.99
N ALA A 67 -1.84 1.58 20.76
CA ALA A 67 -2.83 2.63 20.60
C ALA A 67 -2.29 4.00 20.98
N VAL A 68 -1.64 4.11 22.13
CA VAL A 68 -1.00 5.36 22.56
C VAL A 68 0.12 5.72 21.59
N PHE A 69 0.91 4.76 21.14
CA PHE A 69 1.95 5.00 20.14
C PHE A 69 1.37 5.51 18.83
N ALA A 70 0.30 4.89 18.30
CA ALA A 70 -0.37 5.35 17.09
C ALA A 70 -0.96 6.77 17.23
N GLU A 71 -1.50 7.09 18.41
CA GLU A 71 -2.02 8.42 18.72
C GLU A 71 -0.89 9.46 18.79
N GLU A 72 0.19 9.22 19.52
CA GLU A 72 1.33 10.14 19.59
C GLU A 72 1.99 10.31 18.20
N MET A 73 2.07 9.24 17.39
CA MET A 73 2.52 9.31 15.99
C MET A 73 1.60 10.19 15.12
N MET A 74 0.28 10.19 15.36
CA MET A 74 -0.67 11.07 14.69
C MET A 74 -0.51 12.53 15.15
N LEU A 75 -0.30 12.74 16.45
CA LEU A 75 -0.25 14.06 17.09
C LEU A 75 1.10 14.77 16.96
N CYS A 76 2.18 14.06 16.59
CA CYS A 76 3.53 14.63 16.48
C CYS A 76 3.73 15.62 15.31
N GLY A 77 2.73 15.79 14.45
CA GLY A 77 2.76 16.71 13.31
C GLY A 77 1.42 17.40 13.06
N GLU A 78 1.24 17.92 11.86
CA GLU A 78 -0.01 18.54 11.43
C GLU A 78 -1.11 17.48 11.26
N ILE A 79 -2.34 17.83 11.64
CA ILE A 79 -3.52 17.00 11.45
C ILE A 79 -4.44 17.71 10.47
N VAL A 80 -4.61 17.14 9.28
CA VAL A 80 -5.40 17.76 8.23
C VAL A 80 -6.87 17.80 8.64
N ASN A 81 -7.38 19.02 8.80
CA ASN A 81 -8.78 19.24 9.13
C ASN A 81 -9.67 19.22 7.88
N LEU A 82 -10.38 18.10 7.69
CA LEU A 82 -11.36 17.91 6.60
C LEU A 82 -12.82 18.10 7.04
N SER A 83 -13.07 18.74 8.20
CA SER A 83 -14.43 18.92 8.74
C SER A 83 -15.37 19.75 7.86
N LYS A 84 -14.83 20.63 7.00
CA LYS A 84 -15.60 21.42 6.04
C LYS A 84 -16.16 20.60 4.87
N ILE A 85 -15.61 19.41 4.63
CA ILE A 85 -16.08 18.50 3.59
C ILE A 85 -17.12 17.58 4.22
N SER A 86 -18.38 17.76 3.82
CA SER A 86 -19.54 17.05 4.39
C SER A 86 -19.60 15.56 4.03
N LYS A 87 -18.93 15.17 2.95
CA LYS A 87 -18.83 13.77 2.52
C LYS A 87 -17.99 12.94 3.50
N PRO A 88 -18.28 11.64 3.68
CA PRO A 88 -17.51 10.75 4.54
C PRO A 88 -16.08 10.56 4.05
N LYS A 89 -15.10 10.47 4.97
CA LYS A 89 -13.67 10.33 4.66
C LYS A 89 -13.22 8.92 5.02
N VAL A 90 -12.98 8.10 4.02
CA VAL A 90 -12.52 6.72 4.20
C VAL A 90 -11.18 6.56 3.49
N GLU A 91 -10.16 6.06 4.17
CA GLU A 91 -8.87 5.81 3.52
C GLU A 91 -8.73 4.33 3.16
N LYS A 92 -8.02 4.04 2.07
CA LYS A 92 -7.54 2.70 1.74
C LYS A 92 -6.04 2.60 2.02
N TYR A 93 -5.64 1.55 2.72
CA TYR A 93 -4.22 1.21 2.86
C TYR A 93 -3.98 -0.21 2.35
N SER A 94 -2.80 -0.46 1.77
CA SER A 94 -2.28 -1.82 1.61
C SER A 94 -0.88 -1.90 2.19
N THR A 95 -0.53 -3.06 2.74
CA THR A 95 0.84 -3.37 3.17
C THR A 95 1.82 -3.52 2.01
N GLY A 96 1.42 -3.26 0.76
CA GLY A 96 2.27 -3.38 -0.41
C GLY A 96 2.27 -4.80 -0.99
N GLY A 97 2.36 -4.88 -2.31
CA GLY A 97 2.31 -6.15 -3.03
C GLY A 97 2.58 -5.99 -4.52
N VAL A 98 3.11 -7.06 -5.13
CA VAL A 98 3.52 -7.05 -6.53
C VAL A 98 2.30 -6.95 -7.46
N GLY A 99 2.28 -5.92 -8.31
CA GLY A 99 1.13 -5.63 -9.17
C GLY A 99 -0.07 -5.05 -8.42
N ASP A 100 0.06 -4.64 -7.16
CA ASP A 100 -1.06 -4.03 -6.46
C ASP A 100 -1.32 -2.61 -6.98
N LYS A 101 -2.32 -2.46 -7.85
CA LYS A 101 -2.80 -1.18 -8.39
C LYS A 101 -4.20 -0.82 -7.89
N THR A 102 -4.64 -1.46 -6.81
CA THR A 102 -6.01 -1.30 -6.29
C THR A 102 -6.29 0.12 -5.82
N SER A 103 -5.31 0.80 -5.21
CA SER A 103 -5.47 2.18 -4.74
C SER A 103 -5.87 3.10 -5.90
N LEU A 104 -5.17 2.96 -7.04
CA LEU A 104 -5.36 3.77 -8.25
C LEU A 104 -6.78 3.67 -8.82
N VAL A 105 -7.45 2.53 -8.58
CA VAL A 105 -8.84 2.28 -9.00
C VAL A 105 -9.82 2.71 -7.91
N LEU A 106 -9.55 2.34 -6.66
CA LEU A 106 -10.45 2.56 -5.52
C LEU A 106 -10.61 4.04 -5.17
N GLY A 107 -9.57 4.87 -5.32
CA GLY A 107 -9.63 6.31 -5.11
C GLY A 107 -10.72 6.99 -5.95
N PRO A 108 -10.60 6.95 -7.29
CA PRO A 108 -11.62 7.47 -8.21
C PRO A 108 -13.00 6.81 -8.05
N LEU A 109 -13.05 5.49 -7.84
CA LEU A 109 -14.29 4.75 -7.69
C LEU A 109 -15.07 5.18 -6.44
N ALA A 110 -14.39 5.38 -5.32
CA ALA A 110 -15.00 5.88 -4.10
C ALA A 110 -15.45 7.35 -4.24
N ALA A 111 -14.66 8.18 -4.92
CA ALA A 111 -15.04 9.56 -5.25
C ALA A 111 -16.31 9.61 -6.11
N ALA A 112 -16.47 8.68 -7.06
CA ALA A 112 -17.70 8.54 -7.85
C ALA A 112 -18.90 8.12 -6.97
N CYS A 113 -18.66 7.38 -5.89
CA CYS A 113 -19.65 7.00 -4.87
C CYS A 113 -19.91 8.10 -3.81
N ASN A 114 -19.41 9.34 -4.01
CA ASN A 114 -19.46 10.44 -3.04
C ASN A 114 -18.73 10.18 -1.71
N VAL A 115 -17.69 9.35 -1.72
CA VAL A 115 -16.78 9.13 -0.59
C VAL A 115 -15.46 9.82 -0.86
N VAL A 116 -14.94 10.54 0.13
CA VAL A 116 -13.65 11.23 0.02
C VAL A 116 -12.52 10.29 0.43
N ILE A 117 -11.50 10.16 -0.41
CA ILE A 117 -10.29 9.36 -0.16
C ILE A 117 -9.09 10.30 0.01
N PRO A 118 -8.70 10.65 1.26
CA PRO A 118 -7.61 11.60 1.54
C PRO A 118 -6.22 10.96 1.41
N SER A 119 -5.89 10.43 0.22
CA SER A 119 -4.72 9.57 0.08
C SER A 119 -3.40 10.35 0.02
N MET A 120 -2.63 10.21 1.10
CA MET A 120 -1.19 10.49 1.15
C MET A 120 -0.41 9.18 1.11
N VAL A 121 0.44 9.05 0.10
CA VAL A 121 1.21 7.83 -0.18
C VAL A 121 2.64 8.02 0.31
N GLY A 122 3.09 7.11 1.17
CA GLY A 122 4.49 7.03 1.61
C GLY A 122 5.35 6.22 0.63
N HIS A 123 6.60 5.95 1.01
CA HIS A 123 7.41 4.98 0.27
C HIS A 123 6.86 3.55 0.45
N ASP A 124 6.91 2.74 -0.61
CA ASP A 124 6.55 1.32 -0.56
C ASP A 124 7.60 0.54 0.26
N GLU A 125 7.15 -0.37 1.12
CA GLU A 125 7.99 -0.98 2.16
C GLU A 125 8.82 -2.18 1.67
N ASP A 126 8.56 -2.74 0.47
CA ASP A 126 9.16 -4.03 0.06
C ASP A 126 9.56 -4.11 -1.42
N PHE A 127 8.74 -3.57 -2.34
CA PHE A 127 9.01 -3.65 -3.78
C PHE A 127 8.94 -2.24 -4.42
N VAL A 128 9.91 -1.92 -5.29
CA VAL A 128 10.17 -0.57 -5.85
C VAL A 128 9.13 -0.14 -6.92
N PHE A 129 7.86 -0.48 -6.74
CA PHE A 129 6.76 -0.10 -7.64
C PHE A 129 5.59 0.47 -6.82
N GLY A 130 5.82 1.60 -6.15
CA GLY A 130 4.77 2.26 -5.39
C GLY A 130 3.72 2.90 -6.29
N ASP A 131 2.57 3.25 -5.71
CA ASP A 131 1.47 3.92 -6.45
C ASP A 131 1.95 5.23 -7.12
N LEU A 132 2.85 5.99 -6.47
CA LEU A 132 3.41 7.22 -7.03
C LEU A 132 4.35 6.96 -8.22
N ASP A 133 5.14 5.88 -8.18
CA ASP A 133 6.01 5.49 -9.29
C ASP A 133 5.18 5.10 -10.51
N LYS A 134 4.05 4.42 -10.30
CA LYS A 134 3.11 4.08 -11.38
C LYS A 134 2.52 5.34 -11.99
N LEU A 135 2.02 6.27 -11.17
CA LEU A 135 1.43 7.52 -11.64
C LEU A 135 2.44 8.43 -12.37
N SER A 136 3.73 8.35 -12.03
CA SER A 136 4.79 9.08 -12.73
C SER A 136 4.93 8.67 -14.22
N ALA A 137 4.38 7.53 -14.62
CA ALA A 137 4.31 7.12 -16.01
C ALA A 137 3.35 8.00 -16.85
N ILE A 138 2.44 8.75 -16.22
CA ILE A 138 1.55 9.70 -16.88
C ILE A 138 2.31 11.03 -17.05
N PRO A 139 2.56 11.49 -18.29
CA PRO A 139 3.31 12.73 -18.50
C PRO A 139 2.67 13.93 -17.82
N GLY A 140 3.49 14.75 -17.14
CA GLY A 140 3.04 15.95 -16.41
C GLY A 140 2.45 15.70 -15.02
N PHE A 141 2.19 14.43 -14.64
CA PHE A 141 1.59 14.13 -13.33
C PHE A 141 2.54 14.49 -12.19
N SER A 142 2.06 15.33 -11.27
CA SER A 142 2.76 15.73 -10.05
C SER A 142 2.11 15.12 -8.81
N CYS A 143 2.94 14.46 -8.01
CA CYS A 143 2.55 13.94 -6.69
C CYS A 143 2.73 14.99 -5.58
N GLU A 144 3.31 16.16 -5.89
CA GLU A 144 3.63 17.19 -4.91
C GLU A 144 2.49 18.19 -4.78
N LYS A 145 1.94 18.33 -3.58
CA LYS A 145 0.98 19.37 -3.20
C LYS A 145 1.18 19.77 -1.74
N ASP A 146 0.94 21.04 -1.45
CA ASP A 146 0.81 21.50 -0.08
C ASP A 146 -0.53 21.05 0.52
N ILE A 147 -0.65 21.14 1.85
CA ILE A 147 -1.86 20.72 2.57
C ILE A 147 -3.10 21.50 2.11
N LYS A 148 -2.96 22.80 1.77
CA LYS A 148 -4.08 23.61 1.27
C LYS A 148 -4.57 23.12 -0.10
N GLY A 149 -3.66 22.84 -1.02
CA GLY A 149 -3.96 22.27 -2.33
C GLY A 149 -4.57 20.87 -2.23
N PHE A 150 -4.08 20.04 -1.30
CA PHE A 150 -4.65 18.74 -0.96
C PHE A 150 -6.13 18.85 -0.53
N VAL A 151 -6.42 19.67 0.49
CA VAL A 151 -7.80 19.87 0.98
C VAL A 151 -8.72 20.39 -0.12
N LYS A 152 -8.26 21.38 -0.91
CA LYS A 152 -9.04 21.96 -2.01
C LYS A 152 -9.37 20.91 -3.09
N GLN A 153 -8.43 20.03 -3.42
CA GLN A 153 -8.67 18.97 -4.40
C GLN A 153 -9.65 17.92 -3.87
N LEU A 154 -9.52 17.53 -2.60
CA LEU A 154 -10.46 16.59 -1.98
C LEU A 154 -11.89 17.12 -1.97
N ASP A 155 -12.08 18.42 -1.69
CA ASP A 155 -13.39 19.06 -1.72
C ASP A 155 -14.00 19.05 -3.13
N ALA A 156 -13.20 19.41 -4.14
CA ALA A 156 -13.65 19.50 -5.53
C ALA A 156 -13.89 18.13 -6.19
N ILE A 157 -12.99 17.17 -6.00
CA ILE A 157 -12.94 15.93 -6.79
C ILE A 157 -13.38 14.73 -5.96
N GLY A 158 -13.01 14.69 -4.68
CA GLY A 158 -13.23 13.56 -3.77
C GLY A 158 -12.04 12.61 -3.64
N CYS A 159 -10.99 12.75 -4.46
CA CYS A 159 -9.78 11.94 -4.34
C CYS A 159 -8.52 12.69 -4.81
N CYS A 160 -7.39 12.24 -4.29
CA CYS A 160 -6.06 12.63 -4.73
C CYS A 160 -5.07 11.52 -4.39
N MET A 161 -3.90 11.55 -5.02
CA MET A 161 -2.77 10.69 -4.67
C MET A 161 -1.51 11.53 -4.63
N ILE A 162 -1.18 12.01 -3.44
CA ILE A 162 -0.02 12.87 -3.23
C ILE A 162 1.04 12.15 -2.42
N ARG A 163 2.28 12.62 -2.53
CA ARG A 163 3.34 12.23 -1.61
C ARG A 163 2.96 12.65 -0.19
N GLN A 164 3.31 11.82 0.77
CA GLN A 164 3.20 12.18 2.18
C GLN A 164 3.95 13.50 2.44
N HIS A 165 3.22 14.49 2.96
CA HIS A 165 3.77 15.77 3.32
C HIS A 165 4.63 15.64 4.58
N ASP A 166 5.76 16.34 4.65
CA ASP A 166 6.73 16.20 5.75
C ASP A 166 6.17 16.61 7.12
N GLU A 167 5.13 17.44 7.14
CA GLU A 167 4.42 17.83 8.37
C GLU A 167 3.46 16.76 8.90
N ILE A 168 3.13 15.73 8.11
CA ILE A 168 2.16 14.68 8.50
C ILE A 168 2.89 13.47 9.09
N ALA A 169 2.71 13.26 10.39
CA ALA A 169 3.36 12.20 11.16
C ALA A 169 4.89 12.12 10.91
N PRO A 170 5.65 13.21 11.15
CA PRO A 170 7.08 13.32 10.80
C PRO A 170 7.96 12.22 11.40
N VAL A 171 7.62 11.72 12.60
CA VAL A 171 8.33 10.62 13.27
C VAL A 171 8.29 9.33 12.45
N ASP A 172 7.23 9.12 11.66
CA ASP A 172 7.08 7.94 10.82
C ASP A 172 8.21 7.81 9.79
N LYS A 173 8.60 8.92 9.17
CA LYS A 173 9.68 8.94 8.18
C LYS A 173 11.01 8.50 8.79
N ILE A 174 11.30 8.96 10.01
CA ILE A 174 12.52 8.62 10.75
C ILE A 174 12.50 7.14 11.15
N LEU A 175 11.39 6.68 11.74
CA LEU A 175 11.22 5.29 12.13
C LEU A 175 11.23 4.34 10.94
N TYR A 176 10.64 4.72 9.82
CA TYR A 176 10.65 3.91 8.61
C TYR A 176 12.08 3.71 8.09
N ALA A 177 12.86 4.79 7.94
CA ALA A 177 14.26 4.69 7.52
C ALA A 177 15.10 3.83 8.48
N MET A 178 14.85 3.94 9.78
CA MET A 178 15.49 3.08 10.77
C MET A 178 15.05 1.63 10.65
N ARG A 179 13.74 1.37 10.45
CA ARG A 179 13.18 0.02 10.29
C ARG A 179 13.74 -0.69 9.07
N GLU A 180 13.85 0.03 7.96
CA GLU A 180 14.41 -0.45 6.70
C GLU A 180 15.88 -0.85 6.86
N SER A 181 16.70 0.03 7.43
CA SER A 181 18.14 -0.21 7.60
C SER A 181 18.49 -1.26 8.67
N THR A 182 17.55 -1.57 9.58
CA THR A 182 17.75 -2.51 10.70
C THR A 182 16.96 -3.81 10.57
N ALA A 183 16.30 -4.04 9.43
CA ALA A 183 15.44 -5.21 9.19
C ALA A 183 14.31 -5.38 10.24
N THR A 184 13.75 -4.28 10.73
CA THR A 184 12.62 -4.26 11.69
C THR A 184 11.31 -3.79 11.08
N ILE A 185 11.19 -3.77 9.73
CA ILE A 185 9.95 -3.45 9.01
C ILE A 185 8.80 -4.36 9.47
N ALA A 186 9.02 -5.67 9.54
CA ALA A 186 8.00 -6.69 9.84
C ALA A 186 7.58 -6.76 11.32
N SER A 187 7.50 -5.62 12.01
CA SER A 187 7.02 -5.50 13.39
C SER A 187 5.56 -5.02 13.42
N LEU A 188 4.64 -5.90 13.81
CA LEU A 188 3.20 -5.62 13.91
C LEU A 188 2.86 -4.29 14.62
N PRO A 189 3.38 -4.01 15.82
CA PRO A 189 3.03 -2.78 16.52
C PRO A 189 3.60 -1.52 15.85
N LEU A 190 4.82 -1.59 15.28
CA LEU A 190 5.41 -0.47 14.53
C LEU A 190 4.66 -0.19 13.23
N ILE A 191 4.28 -1.24 12.49
CA ILE A 191 3.44 -1.14 11.30
C ILE A 191 2.08 -0.54 11.66
N THR A 192 1.45 -1.03 12.73
CA THR A 192 0.13 -0.53 13.16
C THR A 192 0.19 0.96 13.53
N GLY A 193 1.19 1.37 14.31
CA GLY A 193 1.41 2.77 14.67
C GLY A 193 1.68 3.66 13.46
N SER A 194 2.54 3.21 12.56
CA SER A 194 2.86 3.89 11.29
C SER A 194 1.62 4.14 10.42
N ILE A 195 0.84 3.08 10.17
CA ILE A 195 -0.35 3.16 9.31
C ILE A 195 -1.39 4.10 9.90
N LEU A 196 -1.78 3.86 11.16
CA LEU A 196 -2.85 4.63 11.79
C LEU A 196 -2.44 6.08 12.02
N GLY A 197 -1.19 6.32 12.46
CA GLY A 197 -0.65 7.67 12.64
C GLY A 197 -0.77 8.51 11.36
N LYS A 198 -0.24 8.00 10.24
CA LYS A 198 -0.29 8.69 8.94
C LYS A 198 -1.70 8.91 8.42
N LYS A 199 -2.51 7.84 8.39
CA LYS A 199 -3.81 7.88 7.71
C LYS A 199 -4.83 8.69 8.50
N LEU A 200 -4.79 8.64 9.82
CA LEU A 200 -5.65 9.48 10.67
C LEU A 200 -5.18 10.95 10.66
N ALA A 201 -3.87 11.21 10.66
CA ALA A 201 -3.34 12.58 10.52
C ALA A 201 -3.69 13.21 9.16
N SER A 202 -3.86 12.41 8.10
CA SER A 202 -4.32 12.86 6.78
C SER A 202 -5.81 13.23 6.74
N GLY A 203 -6.55 13.08 7.85
CA GLY A 203 -7.95 13.47 7.99
C GLY A 203 -8.97 12.35 7.72
N ALA A 204 -8.53 11.09 7.65
CA ALA A 204 -9.43 9.95 7.48
C ALA A 204 -10.28 9.67 8.76
N GLU A 205 -11.57 9.41 8.57
CA GLU A 205 -12.48 9.04 9.67
C GLU A 205 -12.55 7.52 9.88
N ASN A 206 -12.38 6.75 8.81
CA ASN A 206 -12.44 5.29 8.82
C ASN A 206 -11.42 4.72 7.82
N LEU A 207 -11.07 3.44 7.98
CA LEU A 207 -10.05 2.80 7.15
C LEU A 207 -10.52 1.45 6.59
N VAL A 208 -10.12 1.18 5.34
CA VAL A 208 -10.12 -0.17 4.77
C VAL A 208 -8.67 -0.56 4.50
N VAL A 209 -8.25 -1.68 5.05
CA VAL A 209 -6.86 -2.13 5.01
C VAL A 209 -6.76 -3.45 4.26
N ASP A 210 -5.79 -3.54 3.37
CA ASP A 210 -5.47 -4.75 2.61
C ASP A 210 -4.14 -5.30 3.07
N VAL A 211 -4.21 -6.35 3.90
CA VAL A 211 -3.04 -7.01 4.48
C VAL A 211 -2.64 -8.16 3.57
N LYS A 212 -1.55 -7.96 2.83
CA LYS A 212 -1.01 -8.96 1.90
C LYS A 212 -0.22 -10.02 2.64
N TRP A 213 -0.32 -11.28 2.21
CA TRP A 213 0.54 -12.35 2.68
C TRP A 213 1.14 -13.17 1.54
N GLY A 214 2.28 -13.81 1.80
CA GLY A 214 2.91 -14.76 0.89
C GLY A 214 4.17 -14.25 0.21
N ASN A 215 4.52 -14.82 -0.94
CA ASN A 215 5.85 -14.62 -1.51
C ASN A 215 6.08 -13.26 -2.22
N GLY A 216 5.04 -12.46 -2.43
CA GLY A 216 5.11 -11.07 -2.91
C GLY A 216 4.71 -10.04 -1.86
N SER A 217 4.81 -10.38 -0.57
CA SER A 217 4.62 -9.49 0.59
C SER A 217 5.77 -9.66 1.57
N PHE A 218 6.03 -8.66 2.41
CA PHE A 218 6.98 -8.78 3.51
C PHE A 218 6.45 -9.73 4.59
N ILE A 219 5.12 -9.85 4.70
CA ILE A 219 4.46 -10.82 5.59
C ILE A 219 4.32 -12.14 4.85
N ARG A 220 5.17 -13.11 5.18
CA ARG A 220 5.18 -14.42 4.50
C ARG A 220 4.11 -15.37 5.00
N ASP A 221 3.78 -15.28 6.29
CA ASP A 221 2.87 -16.19 6.96
C ASP A 221 1.44 -15.61 7.05
N VAL A 222 0.45 -16.46 6.76
CA VAL A 222 -0.96 -16.05 6.74
C VAL A 222 -1.50 -15.74 8.14
N GLU A 223 -1.03 -16.43 9.18
CA GLU A 223 -1.48 -16.18 10.55
C GLU A 223 -0.91 -14.87 11.09
N GLN A 224 0.34 -14.53 10.76
CA GLN A 224 0.90 -13.20 11.02
C GLN A 224 0.10 -12.09 10.32
N ALA A 225 -0.30 -12.29 9.07
CA ALA A 225 -1.14 -11.33 8.34
C ALA A 225 -2.51 -11.13 9.02
N LYS A 226 -3.15 -12.21 9.47
CA LYS A 226 -4.39 -12.14 10.25
C LYS A 226 -4.18 -11.42 11.58
N GLN A 227 -3.07 -11.69 12.28
CA GLN A 227 -2.73 -11.00 13.52
C GLN A 227 -2.53 -9.50 13.30
N LEU A 228 -1.85 -9.10 12.22
CA LEU A 228 -1.72 -7.69 11.85
C LEU A 228 -3.08 -7.05 11.56
N GLY A 229 -3.93 -7.72 10.78
CA GLY A 229 -5.30 -7.25 10.50
C GLY A 229 -6.11 -7.04 11.79
N ARG A 230 -6.03 -7.96 12.76
CA ARG A 230 -6.67 -7.83 14.08
C ARG A 230 -6.05 -6.72 14.93
N SER A 231 -4.74 -6.54 14.87
CA SER A 231 -4.04 -5.46 15.57
C SER A 231 -4.52 -4.10 15.09
N ILE A 232 -4.50 -3.87 13.77
CA ILE A 232 -4.90 -2.60 13.16
C ILE A 232 -6.37 -2.28 13.47
N THR A 233 -7.29 -3.24 13.30
CA THR A 233 -8.71 -2.99 13.57
C THR A 233 -9.00 -2.72 15.05
N ARG A 234 -8.32 -3.44 15.96
CA ARG A 234 -8.43 -3.23 17.40
C ARG A 234 -7.91 -1.85 17.83
N VAL A 235 -6.75 -1.45 17.34
CA VAL A 235 -6.15 -0.14 17.67
C VAL A 235 -6.95 1.01 17.05
N ALA A 236 -7.41 0.87 15.81
CA ALA A 236 -8.31 1.86 15.22
C ALA A 236 -9.58 2.06 16.07
N ARG A 237 -10.14 0.96 16.60
CA ARG A 237 -11.33 1.00 17.47
C ARG A 237 -11.05 1.71 18.79
N SER A 238 -9.90 1.50 19.43
CA SER A 238 -9.53 2.24 20.64
C SER A 238 -9.36 3.74 20.38
N LEU A 239 -9.02 4.13 19.15
CA LEU A 239 -8.97 5.53 18.69
C LEU A 239 -10.34 6.06 18.21
N ASN A 240 -11.44 5.34 18.47
CA ASN A 240 -12.80 5.69 18.02
C ASN A 240 -12.91 5.86 16.48
N ARG A 241 -12.26 4.94 15.74
CA ARG A 241 -12.30 4.87 14.28
C ARG A 241 -12.79 3.48 13.86
N ARG A 242 -13.63 3.40 12.83
CA ARG A 242 -13.99 2.09 12.26
C ARG A 242 -12.92 1.69 11.25
N CYS A 243 -12.54 0.42 11.30
CA CYS A 243 -11.55 -0.15 10.40
C CYS A 243 -11.98 -1.54 9.99
N VAL A 244 -11.83 -1.87 8.71
CA VAL A 244 -12.00 -3.23 8.19
C VAL A 244 -10.70 -3.63 7.51
N ALA A 245 -10.18 -4.81 7.84
CA ALA A 245 -9.01 -5.38 7.19
C ALA A 245 -9.42 -6.61 6.36
N LEU A 246 -8.91 -6.73 5.14
CA LEU A 246 -8.95 -7.93 4.33
C LEU A 246 -7.56 -8.55 4.30
N VAL A 247 -7.46 -9.85 4.57
CA VAL A 247 -6.23 -10.62 4.41
C VAL A 247 -6.24 -11.25 3.03
N THR A 248 -5.31 -10.87 2.16
CA THR A 248 -5.34 -11.24 0.74
C THR A 248 -4.04 -11.88 0.26
N ASP A 249 -4.18 -12.85 -0.66
CA ASP A 249 -3.06 -13.59 -1.24
C ASP A 249 -2.20 -12.71 -2.14
N MET A 250 -0.88 -12.84 -1.97
CA MET A 250 0.13 -12.22 -2.82
C MET A 250 1.19 -13.25 -3.25
N ASN A 251 0.77 -14.51 -3.46
CA ASN A 251 1.64 -15.58 -3.97
C ASN A 251 1.76 -15.57 -5.50
N GLN A 252 1.03 -14.68 -6.16
CA GLN A 252 1.20 -14.32 -7.57
C GLN A 252 0.91 -12.83 -7.72
N PRO A 253 1.46 -12.13 -8.73
CA PRO A 253 1.15 -10.72 -8.95
C PRO A 253 -0.35 -10.49 -9.11
N LEU A 254 -0.86 -9.39 -8.56
CA LEU A 254 -2.24 -8.98 -8.75
C LEU A 254 -2.43 -8.39 -10.16
N GLY A 255 -3.46 -8.85 -10.88
CA GLY A 255 -3.66 -8.48 -12.28
C GLY A 255 -2.59 -9.08 -13.21
N ASN A 256 -2.60 -8.74 -14.50
CA ASN A 256 -1.77 -9.42 -15.50
C ASN A 256 -0.48 -8.66 -15.84
N THR A 257 -0.23 -7.54 -15.15
CA THR A 257 0.90 -6.65 -15.44
C THR A 257 1.71 -6.32 -14.17
N VAL A 258 3.03 -6.20 -14.34
CA VAL A 258 3.95 -5.64 -13.34
C VAL A 258 4.89 -4.66 -14.04
N GLY A 259 4.93 -3.41 -13.56
CA GLY A 259 5.67 -2.30 -14.15
C GLY A 259 4.91 -0.98 -13.95
N THR A 260 5.51 0.17 -14.24
CA THR A 260 4.82 1.45 -13.97
C THR A 260 3.76 1.76 -15.03
N GLY A 261 4.15 1.99 -16.30
CA GLY A 261 3.20 2.33 -17.37
C GLY A 261 2.26 1.18 -17.75
N LEU A 262 2.71 -0.07 -17.65
CA LEU A 262 1.86 -1.25 -17.91
C LEU A 262 0.72 -1.37 -16.88
N GLU A 263 1.00 -1.09 -15.61
CA GLU A 263 -0.03 -1.15 -14.57
C GLU A 263 -1.04 -0.01 -14.68
N ILE A 264 -0.62 1.19 -15.08
CA ILE A 264 -1.55 2.30 -15.37
C ILE A 264 -2.51 1.92 -16.51
N GLN A 265 -2.02 1.27 -17.56
CA GLN A 265 -2.89 0.81 -18.65
C GLN A 265 -3.93 -0.22 -18.14
N GLU A 266 -3.54 -1.13 -17.25
CA GLU A 266 -4.46 -2.09 -16.64
C GLU A 266 -5.48 -1.44 -15.67
N VAL A 267 -5.09 -0.37 -14.97
CA VAL A 267 -6.01 0.49 -14.19
C VAL A 267 -7.06 1.11 -15.09
N ILE A 268 -6.65 1.68 -16.23
CA ILE A 268 -7.56 2.31 -17.19
C ILE A 268 -8.53 1.28 -17.77
N GLN A 269 -8.05 0.07 -18.11
CA GLN A 269 -8.90 -1.03 -18.57
C GLN A 269 -9.95 -1.39 -17.53
N LEU A 270 -9.56 -1.51 -16.25
CA LEU A 270 -10.51 -1.85 -15.19
C LEU A 270 -11.55 -0.74 -14.95
N LEU A 271 -11.13 0.53 -15.02
CA LEU A 271 -12.04 1.68 -14.91
C LEU A 271 -13.00 1.81 -16.13
N LYS A 272 -12.70 1.14 -17.24
CA LYS A 272 -13.63 0.95 -18.38
C LYS A 272 -14.55 -0.27 -18.21
N GLY A 273 -14.47 -0.98 -17.08
CA GLY A 273 -15.26 -2.18 -16.77
C GLY A 273 -14.65 -3.50 -17.23
N GLU A 274 -13.46 -3.45 -17.82
CA GLU A 274 -12.70 -4.59 -18.34
C GLU A 274 -11.62 -5.04 -17.32
N GLY A 275 -10.55 -5.69 -17.78
CA GLY A 275 -9.39 -6.04 -16.97
C GLY A 275 -9.43 -7.42 -16.30
N PRO A 276 -8.39 -7.76 -15.51
CA PRO A 276 -8.24 -9.08 -14.89
C PRO A 276 -9.28 -9.34 -13.80
N GLU A 277 -9.77 -10.58 -13.73
CA GLU A 277 -10.82 -10.98 -12.79
C GLU A 277 -10.39 -10.89 -11.32
N ASP A 278 -9.13 -11.22 -11.00
CA ASP A 278 -8.59 -11.14 -9.63
C ASP A 278 -8.50 -9.69 -9.13
N LEU A 279 -8.01 -8.77 -9.98
CA LEU A 279 -7.99 -7.35 -9.66
C LEU A 279 -9.41 -6.80 -9.50
N LYS A 280 -10.33 -7.16 -10.40
CA LYS A 280 -11.74 -6.76 -10.33
C LYS A 280 -12.43 -7.28 -9.06
N GLU A 281 -12.18 -8.53 -8.69
CA GLU A 281 -12.73 -9.14 -7.47
C GLU A 281 -12.26 -8.37 -6.22
N LEU A 282 -10.96 -8.07 -6.12
CA LEU A 282 -10.44 -7.35 -4.97
C LEU A 282 -10.95 -5.91 -4.90
N VAL A 283 -10.95 -5.18 -6.02
CA VAL A 283 -11.52 -3.83 -6.10
C VAL A 283 -12.99 -3.83 -5.70
N LEU A 284 -13.76 -4.82 -6.15
CA LEU A 284 -15.16 -4.96 -5.75
C LEU A 284 -15.30 -5.13 -4.24
N LYS A 285 -14.52 -6.04 -3.64
CA LYS A 285 -14.60 -6.37 -2.22
C LYS A 285 -14.16 -5.21 -1.34
N MET A 286 -13.04 -4.57 -1.66
CA MET A 286 -12.57 -3.38 -0.94
C MET A 286 -13.51 -2.20 -1.12
N GLY A 287 -13.97 -1.94 -2.35
CA GLY A 287 -14.93 -0.88 -2.64
C GLY A 287 -16.22 -1.04 -1.86
N MET A 288 -16.73 -2.27 -1.72
CA MET A 288 -17.89 -2.58 -0.90
C MET A 288 -17.67 -2.20 0.57
N GLU A 289 -16.49 -2.46 1.13
CA GLU A 289 -16.17 -2.06 2.50
C GLU A 289 -16.05 -0.54 2.64
N ILE A 290 -15.48 0.15 1.64
CA ILE A 290 -15.39 1.62 1.61
C ILE A 290 -16.79 2.25 1.67
N VAL A 291 -17.71 1.85 0.78
CA VAL A 291 -19.06 2.45 0.75
C VAL A 291 -19.91 2.08 1.96
N ARG A 292 -19.67 0.92 2.58
CA ARG A 292 -20.35 0.51 3.83
C ARG A 292 -19.83 1.30 5.02
N LEU A 293 -18.51 1.45 5.16
CA LEU A 293 -17.93 2.31 6.20
C LEU A 293 -18.37 3.76 6.00
N ALA A 294 -18.43 4.25 4.77
CA ALA A 294 -18.91 5.58 4.46
C ALA A 294 -20.41 5.80 4.77
N GLY A 295 -21.18 4.73 5.02
CA GLY A 295 -22.64 4.82 5.23
C GLY A 295 -23.44 5.05 3.93
N VAL A 296 -22.79 4.95 2.78
CA VAL A 296 -23.41 5.09 1.45
C VAL A 296 -24.24 3.84 1.10
N ALA A 297 -23.84 2.67 1.60
CA ALA A 297 -24.54 1.41 1.38
C ALA A 297 -25.02 0.78 2.69
N GLY A 298 -26.32 0.49 2.78
CA GLY A 298 -26.95 -0.13 3.96
C GLY A 298 -26.87 -1.67 4.00
N SER A 299 -26.45 -2.32 2.91
CA SER A 299 -26.37 -3.77 2.82
C SER A 299 -25.25 -4.24 1.90
N THR A 300 -24.82 -5.49 2.04
CA THR A 300 -23.82 -6.11 1.14
C THR A 300 -24.28 -6.09 -0.33
N LEU A 301 -25.58 -6.31 -0.57
CA LEU A 301 -26.14 -6.30 -1.92
C LEU A 301 -26.12 -4.90 -2.54
N SER A 302 -26.57 -3.88 -1.80
CA SER A 302 -26.53 -2.49 -2.27
C SER A 302 -25.10 -2.00 -2.51
N ALA A 303 -24.16 -2.35 -1.62
CA ALA A 303 -22.74 -2.03 -1.78
C ALA A 303 -22.18 -2.62 -3.09
N LYS A 304 -22.48 -3.89 -3.37
CA LYS A 304 -22.07 -4.55 -4.62
C LYS A 304 -22.64 -3.86 -5.85
N GLN A 305 -23.94 -3.51 -5.83
CA GLN A 305 -24.61 -2.85 -6.96
C GLN A 305 -24.03 -1.45 -7.22
N ILE A 306 -23.79 -0.66 -6.18
CA ILE A 306 -23.19 0.68 -6.29
C ILE A 306 -21.81 0.60 -6.93
N ILE A 307 -20.95 -0.27 -6.42
CA ILE A 307 -19.58 -0.42 -6.93
C ILE A 307 -19.56 -0.91 -8.38
N LEU A 308 -20.35 -1.94 -8.71
CA LEU A 308 -20.42 -2.44 -10.08
C LEU A 308 -20.96 -1.40 -11.06
N ARG A 309 -21.93 -0.59 -10.65
CA ARG A 309 -22.47 0.51 -11.47
C ARG A 309 -21.38 1.52 -11.80
N HIS A 310 -20.67 2.04 -10.79
CA HIS A 310 -19.66 3.08 -11.01
C HIS A 310 -18.41 2.56 -11.77
N LEU A 311 -18.15 1.25 -11.72
CA LEU A 311 -17.14 0.61 -12.55
C LEU A 311 -17.57 0.44 -14.01
N SER A 312 -18.87 0.32 -14.30
CA SER A 312 -19.37 0.04 -15.66
C SER A 312 -19.91 1.26 -16.40
N ASP A 313 -20.36 2.30 -15.70
CA ASP A 313 -20.96 3.50 -16.30
C ASP A 313 -19.95 4.60 -16.67
N GLY A 314 -18.65 4.36 -16.43
CA GLY A 314 -17.56 5.28 -16.75
C GLY A 314 -17.36 6.42 -15.74
N SER A 315 -18.18 6.52 -14.69
CA SER A 315 -18.06 7.59 -13.68
C SER A 315 -16.76 7.48 -12.86
N ALA A 316 -16.29 6.27 -12.54
CA ALA A 316 -14.99 6.08 -11.88
C ALA A 316 -13.82 6.51 -12.79
N LEU A 317 -13.89 6.21 -14.10
CA LEU A 317 -12.90 6.67 -15.07
C LEU A 317 -12.88 8.20 -15.19
N ALA A 318 -14.05 8.83 -15.20
CA ALA A 318 -14.15 10.29 -15.21
C ALA A 318 -13.47 10.91 -13.99
N LYS A 319 -13.69 10.33 -12.79
CA LYS A 319 -12.99 10.77 -11.57
C LYS A 319 -11.49 10.56 -11.61
N PHE A 320 -11.02 9.50 -12.26
CA PHE A 320 -9.59 9.28 -12.45
C PHE A 320 -8.99 10.36 -13.36
N LYS A 321 -9.68 10.71 -14.45
CA LYS A 321 -9.29 11.84 -15.32
C LYS A 321 -9.27 13.17 -14.58
N ASP A 322 -10.30 13.46 -13.77
CA ASP A 322 -10.35 14.67 -12.95
C ASP A 322 -9.13 14.76 -12.02
N MET A 323 -8.82 13.66 -11.32
CA MET A 323 -7.67 13.57 -10.42
C MET A 323 -6.34 13.79 -11.16
N VAL A 324 -6.16 13.11 -12.30
CA VAL A 324 -4.97 13.23 -13.17
C VAL A 324 -4.80 14.68 -13.63
N ALA A 325 -5.85 15.31 -14.15
CA ALA A 325 -5.82 16.70 -14.59
C ALA A 325 -5.50 17.68 -13.45
N ALA A 326 -6.11 17.50 -12.27
CA ALA A 326 -5.86 18.35 -11.11
C ALA A 326 -4.43 18.23 -10.55
N GLN A 327 -3.75 17.14 -10.89
CA GLN A 327 -2.35 16.88 -10.58
C GLN A 327 -1.41 17.16 -11.76
N GLY A 328 -1.89 17.82 -12.83
CA GLY A 328 -1.08 18.26 -13.96
C GLY A 328 -0.79 17.19 -15.02
N GLY A 329 -1.30 15.97 -14.84
CA GLY A 329 -1.10 14.89 -15.79
C GLY A 329 -1.90 15.08 -17.09
N ASP A 330 -1.33 14.64 -18.20
CA ASP A 330 -1.98 14.66 -19.50
C ASP A 330 -3.06 13.57 -19.60
N VAL A 331 -4.32 14.00 -19.45
CA VAL A 331 -5.51 13.13 -19.57
C VAL A 331 -5.64 12.46 -20.94
N SER A 332 -4.96 12.96 -21.97
CA SER A 332 -5.00 12.38 -23.31
C SER A 332 -4.40 10.97 -23.36
N TYR A 333 -3.55 10.60 -22.39
CA TYR A 333 -3.02 9.24 -22.19
C TYR A 333 -4.05 8.31 -21.52
N ILE A 334 -5.02 8.88 -20.80
CA ILE A 334 -6.11 8.11 -20.19
C ILE A 334 -7.18 7.79 -21.24
N ASP A 335 -7.46 8.77 -22.10
CA ASP A 335 -8.38 8.61 -23.24
C ASP A 335 -7.82 7.64 -24.28
N ASP A 336 -6.54 7.78 -24.61
CA ASP A 336 -5.82 6.93 -25.55
C ASP A 336 -4.58 6.28 -24.89
N PRO A 337 -4.75 5.12 -24.23
CA PRO A 337 -3.66 4.40 -23.59
C PRO A 337 -2.57 3.92 -24.55
N GLU A 338 -2.78 3.93 -25.88
CA GLU A 338 -1.73 3.54 -26.81
C GLU A 338 -0.57 4.54 -26.87
N LYS A 339 -0.77 5.76 -26.36
CA LYS A 339 0.26 6.80 -26.23
C LYS A 339 1.32 6.48 -25.19
N PHE A 340 1.03 5.60 -24.23
CA PHE A 340 2.04 5.22 -23.23
C PHE A 340 3.28 4.66 -23.93
N PRO A 341 4.50 4.98 -23.44
CA PRO A 341 5.73 4.49 -24.05
C PRO A 341 5.74 2.96 -24.21
N LYS A 342 6.06 2.49 -25.41
CA LYS A 342 6.22 1.06 -25.71
C LYS A 342 7.70 0.70 -25.63
N ALA A 343 8.00 -0.49 -25.11
CA ALA A 343 9.38 -0.96 -25.05
C ALA A 343 9.91 -1.24 -26.47
N LYS A 344 11.21 -1.02 -26.66
CA LYS A 344 11.91 -1.31 -27.92
C LYS A 344 11.84 -2.78 -28.29
N TYR A 345 11.91 -3.64 -27.28
CA TYR A 345 11.90 -5.09 -27.44
C TYR A 345 10.83 -5.73 -26.58
N CYS A 346 10.19 -6.76 -27.13
CA CYS A 346 9.25 -7.60 -26.41
C CYS A 346 9.60 -9.07 -26.66
N ARG A 347 9.79 -9.84 -25.59
CA ARG A 347 10.17 -11.25 -25.66
C ARG A 347 9.26 -12.09 -24.77
N LYS A 348 8.78 -13.22 -25.28
CA LYS A 348 8.08 -14.19 -24.44
C LYS A 348 9.04 -14.93 -23.51
N LEU A 349 8.58 -15.21 -22.28
CA LEU A 349 9.16 -16.26 -21.44
C LEU A 349 8.47 -17.59 -21.78
N PRO A 350 9.10 -18.49 -22.56
CA PRO A 350 8.44 -19.71 -22.98
C PRO A 350 8.30 -20.71 -21.82
N ALA A 351 7.17 -21.41 -21.76
CA ALA A 351 6.99 -22.55 -20.88
C ALA A 351 7.98 -23.66 -21.27
N PRO A 352 8.84 -24.13 -20.34
CA PRO A 352 9.88 -25.12 -20.67
C PRO A 352 9.30 -26.49 -21.04
N LYS A 353 8.06 -26.77 -20.60
CA LYS A 353 7.33 -28.02 -20.86
C LYS A 353 5.83 -27.78 -20.79
N ARG A 354 5.04 -28.73 -21.30
CA ARG A 354 3.59 -28.77 -21.08
C ARG A 354 3.27 -29.01 -19.61
N GLY A 355 2.24 -28.37 -19.08
CA GLY A 355 1.76 -28.60 -17.73
C GLY A 355 0.75 -27.54 -17.27
N TYR A 356 0.53 -27.47 -15.97
CA TYR A 356 -0.19 -26.39 -15.30
C TYR A 356 0.79 -25.50 -14.56
N VAL A 357 0.52 -24.19 -14.55
CA VAL A 357 1.18 -23.25 -13.64
C VAL A 357 0.83 -23.67 -12.22
N HIS A 358 1.82 -24.19 -11.48
CA HIS A 358 1.62 -24.78 -10.16
C HIS A 358 1.87 -23.76 -9.05
N THR A 359 2.98 -23.01 -9.13
CA THR A 359 3.28 -21.88 -8.24
C THR A 359 3.90 -20.76 -9.04
N ILE A 360 3.69 -19.53 -8.54
CA ILE A 360 4.38 -18.34 -8.99
C ILE A 360 5.12 -17.76 -7.78
N ASN A 361 6.27 -17.11 -7.98
CA ASN A 361 6.92 -16.28 -6.98
C ASN A 361 6.83 -14.82 -7.45
N ALA A 362 5.89 -14.08 -6.88
CA ALA A 362 5.62 -12.69 -7.23
C ALA A 362 6.81 -11.78 -6.93
N GLY A 363 7.50 -11.98 -5.79
CA GLY A 363 8.71 -11.22 -5.45
C GLY A 363 9.85 -11.40 -6.46
N MET A 364 10.02 -12.60 -7.02
CA MET A 364 10.98 -12.83 -8.10
C MET A 364 10.59 -12.11 -9.40
N ILE A 365 9.29 -12.03 -9.71
CA ILE A 365 8.82 -11.24 -10.86
C ILE A 365 9.15 -9.76 -10.64
N ALA A 366 8.79 -9.21 -9.49
CA ALA A 366 9.11 -7.82 -9.14
C ALA A 366 10.62 -7.54 -9.24
N ARG A 367 11.46 -8.43 -8.70
CA ARG A 367 12.91 -8.27 -8.78
C ARG A 367 13.43 -8.29 -10.22
N GLY A 368 12.93 -9.20 -11.05
CA GLY A 368 13.27 -9.26 -12.48
C GLY A 368 12.89 -7.97 -13.21
N VAL A 369 11.67 -7.47 -12.98
CA VAL A 369 11.20 -6.18 -13.54
C VAL A 369 12.07 -5.03 -13.06
N GLN A 370 12.38 -4.98 -11.75
CA GLN A 370 13.18 -3.90 -11.15
C GLN A 370 14.56 -3.79 -11.80
N LEU A 371 15.24 -4.92 -12.02
CA LEU A 371 16.56 -4.95 -12.67
C LEU A 371 16.54 -4.39 -14.10
N MET A 372 15.41 -4.52 -14.80
CA MET A 372 15.25 -4.01 -16.16
C MET A 372 14.76 -2.56 -16.20
N ALA A 373 13.87 -2.18 -15.28
CA ALA A 373 13.15 -0.91 -15.32
C ALA A 373 13.86 0.22 -14.57
N LEU A 374 14.62 -0.09 -13.51
CA LEU A 374 15.32 0.92 -12.72
C LEU A 374 16.47 1.54 -13.50
N ARG A 375 16.40 2.85 -13.70
CA ARG A 375 17.44 3.63 -14.38
C ARG A 375 18.50 4.10 -13.39
N LYS A 376 19.64 4.55 -13.93
CA LYS A 376 20.78 5.05 -13.14
C LYS A 376 20.45 6.29 -12.30
N ASP A 377 19.46 7.06 -12.72
CA ASP A 377 18.97 8.26 -12.02
C ASP A 377 17.93 7.93 -10.92
N GLY A 378 17.64 6.64 -10.70
CA GLY A 378 16.66 6.18 -9.72
C GLY A 378 15.21 6.18 -10.21
N THR A 379 14.95 6.64 -11.45
CA THR A 379 13.61 6.61 -12.03
C THR A 379 13.28 5.26 -12.65
N MET A 380 12.00 4.94 -12.78
CA MET A 380 11.53 3.72 -13.43
C MET A 380 11.17 3.98 -14.89
N ASP A 381 11.65 3.12 -15.80
CA ASP A 381 11.26 3.18 -17.20
C ASP A 381 9.79 2.74 -17.38
N PRO A 382 8.88 3.64 -17.82
CA PRO A 382 7.46 3.35 -17.91
C PRO A 382 7.09 2.30 -18.96
N ALA A 383 7.98 2.04 -19.93
CA ALA A 383 7.76 1.06 -20.98
C ALA A 383 8.14 -0.37 -20.55
N VAL A 384 8.95 -0.51 -19.50
CA VAL A 384 9.60 -1.77 -19.12
C VAL A 384 8.77 -2.51 -18.08
N GLY A 385 8.67 -3.83 -18.26
CA GLY A 385 8.07 -4.72 -17.28
C GLY A 385 7.55 -6.00 -17.89
N VAL A 386 6.51 -6.60 -17.28
CA VAL A 386 5.92 -7.83 -17.77
C VAL A 386 4.40 -7.71 -17.92
N SER A 387 3.87 -8.35 -18.95
CA SER A 387 2.43 -8.48 -19.21
C SER A 387 2.02 -9.92 -19.47
N ASP A 388 0.71 -10.16 -19.60
CA ASP A 388 0.13 -11.47 -19.95
C ASP A 388 0.56 -12.61 -19.02
N ILE A 389 0.77 -12.27 -17.75
CA ILE A 389 1.21 -13.20 -16.70
C ILE A 389 0.19 -14.33 -16.57
N LYS A 390 0.60 -15.55 -16.93
CA LYS A 390 -0.24 -16.74 -16.77
C LYS A 390 -0.38 -17.08 -15.29
N LYS A 391 -1.62 -17.08 -14.80
CA LYS A 391 -1.98 -17.30 -13.40
C LYS A 391 -1.87 -18.77 -12.97
N ILE A 392 -1.77 -18.98 -11.66
CA ILE A 392 -1.81 -20.31 -11.04
C ILE A 392 -3.05 -21.09 -11.50
N GLY A 393 -2.87 -22.36 -11.85
CA GLY A 393 -3.94 -23.23 -12.36
C GLY A 393 -4.17 -23.17 -13.86
N LYS A 394 -3.54 -22.24 -14.60
CA LYS A 394 -3.62 -22.19 -16.07
C LYS A 394 -2.82 -23.33 -16.70
N GLN A 395 -3.41 -24.02 -17.67
CA GLN A 395 -2.71 -25.00 -18.49
C GLN A 395 -1.93 -24.30 -19.60
N VAL A 396 -0.70 -24.75 -19.86
CA VAL A 396 0.19 -24.23 -20.89
C VAL A 396 0.84 -25.36 -21.70
N LYS A 397 1.09 -25.11 -22.99
CA LYS A 397 1.90 -25.97 -23.87
C LYS A 397 3.38 -25.60 -23.79
N GLN A 398 4.27 -26.52 -24.15
CA GLN A 398 5.69 -26.20 -24.30
C GLN A 398 5.88 -25.08 -25.33
N GLY A 399 6.69 -24.08 -25.01
CA GLY A 399 6.96 -22.92 -25.88
C GLY A 399 5.89 -21.82 -25.86
N GLU A 400 4.74 -22.05 -25.21
CA GLU A 400 3.71 -21.03 -24.97
C GLU A 400 4.24 -19.95 -24.00
N PRO A 401 3.93 -18.66 -24.20
CA PRO A 401 4.35 -17.61 -23.26
C PRO A 401 3.72 -17.80 -21.87
N LEU A 402 4.56 -17.88 -20.83
CA LEU A 402 4.18 -17.73 -19.43
C LEU A 402 3.94 -16.26 -19.05
N MET A 403 4.66 -15.36 -19.72
CA MET A 403 4.52 -13.91 -19.66
C MET A 403 5.20 -13.30 -20.90
N MET A 404 4.88 -12.04 -21.17
CA MET A 404 5.60 -11.20 -22.11
C MET A 404 6.52 -10.26 -21.33
N ILE A 405 7.77 -10.12 -21.78
CA ILE A 405 8.81 -9.30 -21.16
C ILE A 405 9.06 -8.12 -22.08
N HIS A 406 8.85 -6.92 -21.57
CA HIS A 406 9.05 -5.64 -22.24
C HIS A 406 10.32 -4.99 -21.71
N TYR A 407 11.30 -4.71 -22.57
CA TYR A 407 12.59 -4.17 -22.15
C TYR A 407 13.22 -3.24 -23.20
N ASN A 408 14.05 -2.30 -22.74
CA ASN A 408 14.73 -1.32 -23.57
C ASN A 408 16.25 -1.52 -23.65
N ASP A 409 16.83 -2.21 -22.67
CA ASP A 409 18.26 -2.50 -22.56
C ASP A 409 18.48 -3.99 -22.31
N GLU A 410 19.47 -4.57 -22.99
CA GLU A 410 19.87 -5.97 -22.85
C GLU A 410 20.88 -6.21 -21.73
N SER A 411 21.53 -5.15 -21.22
CA SER A 411 22.61 -5.25 -20.23
C SER A 411 22.24 -6.05 -18.98
N ASN A 412 21.06 -5.80 -18.42
CA ASN A 412 20.53 -6.49 -17.24
C ASN A 412 19.55 -7.62 -17.58
N LEU A 413 19.26 -7.86 -18.86
CA LEU A 413 18.24 -8.81 -19.28
C LEU A 413 18.58 -10.25 -18.86
N THR A 414 19.85 -10.64 -18.95
CA THR A 414 20.28 -12.00 -18.56
C THR A 414 19.99 -12.27 -17.09
N SER A 415 20.37 -11.35 -16.19
CA SER A 415 20.10 -11.46 -14.76
C SER A 415 18.61 -11.39 -14.45
N ALA A 416 17.86 -10.50 -15.12
CA ALA A 416 16.41 -10.43 -14.96
C ALA A 416 15.73 -11.75 -15.37
N LEU A 417 16.17 -12.36 -16.48
CA LEU A 417 15.63 -13.64 -16.96
C LEU A 417 15.85 -14.79 -15.98
N GLU A 418 16.91 -14.77 -15.17
CA GLU A 418 17.12 -15.78 -14.12
C GLU A 418 16.01 -15.72 -13.06
N TYR A 419 15.71 -14.53 -12.55
CA TYR A 419 14.60 -14.31 -11.62
C TYR A 419 13.25 -14.66 -12.26
N LEU A 420 12.99 -14.19 -13.49
CA LEU A 420 11.73 -14.45 -14.17
C LEU A 420 11.52 -15.95 -14.46
N ARG A 421 12.57 -16.70 -14.83
CA ARG A 421 12.49 -18.16 -14.98
C ARG A 421 12.26 -18.86 -13.66
N ALA A 422 12.98 -18.47 -12.60
CA ALA A 422 12.85 -19.04 -11.27
C ALA A 422 11.47 -18.76 -10.64
N SER A 423 10.78 -17.72 -11.10
CA SER A 423 9.45 -17.37 -10.59
C SER A 423 8.36 -18.38 -10.91
N TYR A 424 8.52 -19.25 -11.91
CA TYR A 424 7.49 -20.21 -12.33
C TYR A 424 7.87 -21.65 -12.01
N ARG A 425 6.90 -22.39 -11.45
CA ARG A 425 6.95 -23.86 -11.38
C ARG A 425 5.78 -24.45 -12.14
N LEU A 426 6.06 -25.35 -13.08
CA LEU A 426 5.05 -26.12 -13.81
C LEU A 426 4.96 -27.55 -13.28
N ALA A 427 3.73 -28.08 -13.18
CA ALA A 427 3.46 -29.46 -12.77
C ALA A 427 2.44 -30.15 -13.71
N PRO A 428 2.45 -31.49 -13.81
CA PRO A 428 1.47 -32.22 -14.63
C PRO A 428 0.03 -32.12 -14.12
N LYS A 429 -0.16 -31.99 -12.80
CA LYS A 429 -1.47 -31.90 -12.15
C LYS A 429 -1.82 -30.44 -11.88
N ARG A 430 -3.09 -30.07 -12.11
CA ARG A 430 -3.61 -28.73 -11.79
C ARG A 430 -3.56 -28.53 -10.26
N PRO A 431 -2.95 -27.45 -9.76
CA PRO A 431 -2.97 -27.13 -8.33
C PRO A 431 -4.36 -26.69 -7.88
N THR A 432 -4.62 -26.80 -6.58
CA THR A 432 -5.66 -26.00 -5.92
C THR A 432 -5.04 -24.66 -5.57
N PRO A 433 -5.47 -23.54 -6.17
CA PRO A 433 -4.94 -22.23 -5.81
C PRO A 433 -5.31 -21.89 -4.36
N PRO A 434 -4.49 -21.09 -3.66
CA PRO A 434 -4.89 -20.55 -2.35
C PRO A 434 -6.15 -19.69 -2.50
N GLU A 435 -6.90 -19.56 -1.41
CA GLU A 435 -8.01 -18.63 -1.35
C GLU A 435 -7.48 -17.20 -1.48
N PHE A 436 -8.06 -16.42 -2.42
CA PHE A 436 -7.56 -15.10 -2.74
C PHE A 436 -7.82 -14.09 -1.62
N ILE A 437 -9.00 -14.12 -1.02
CA ILE A 437 -9.36 -13.31 0.17
C ILE A 437 -9.60 -14.29 1.32
N VAL A 438 -8.61 -14.42 2.18
CA VAL A 438 -8.56 -15.45 3.24
C VAL A 438 -9.47 -15.09 4.42
N GLU A 439 -9.49 -13.82 4.83
CA GLU A 439 -10.26 -13.40 5.99
C GLU A 439 -10.67 -11.92 5.86
N ARG A 440 -11.89 -11.61 6.33
CA ARG A 440 -12.36 -10.25 6.57
C ARG A 440 -12.45 -10.03 8.07
N ILE A 441 -11.74 -9.02 8.57
CA ILE A 441 -11.62 -8.66 9.99
C ILE A 441 -12.24 -7.27 10.17
N ALA A 442 -13.13 -7.07 11.15
CA ALA A 442 -13.83 -5.79 11.38
C ALA A 442 -14.02 -5.45 12.86
#